data_AF-A0A1V5I5Q1-F1
#
_entry.id   AF-A0A1V5I5Q1-F1
#
_cell.length_a   1.000
_cell.length_b   1.000
_cell.length_c   1.000
_cell.angle_alpha   90.00
_cell.angle_beta   90.00
_cell.angle_gamma   90.00
#
_symmetry.space_group_name_H-M   'P 1'
#
loop_
_entity.id
_entity.type
_entity.pdbx_description
1 polymer ?
#
loop_
_entity_poly.entity_id
_entity_poly.type
_entity_poly.pdbx_seq_one_letter_code
_entity_poly.pdbx_strand_id
1 'polypeptide(L)'
;MKEGFITRARREFRLQVLSRIVRMNAKGIPNFADSSSECSSSIAREMMSVFGGSTGEGMVKPQEAGRIFEELCLAFIRDCSVKTAHLRPGKWAYDRNLNIARFEQYKHLVDVESLMSQYPELAVVLGGNYIIKPDIVISREPEEDEEINRSESIVDSLSANRTLLRKANGSGPILHASISCKWTLRSDRSQNSRTEALNLIRNRKGPLPHIVVVTAEPMPSRIASIALGTVKSILVCKLAFGHFHAAAPASVFFSEESRLS
;
A
#
# COMPACT_ATOMS: atom_id res chain seq x y z
N MET A 1 -26.77 -6.08 -17.28
CA MET A 1 -26.12 -4.87 -16.72
C MET A 1 -24.68 -4.83 -17.22
N LYS A 2 -24.16 -3.68 -17.67
CA LYS A 2 -22.79 -3.56 -18.16
C LYS A 2 -21.81 -3.65 -16.98
N GLU A 3 -20.83 -4.53 -17.06
CA GLU A 3 -19.84 -4.72 -16.00
C GLU A 3 -19.00 -3.45 -15.80
N GLY A 4 -18.92 -2.95 -14.56
CA GLY A 4 -18.16 -1.75 -14.21
C GLY A 4 -16.65 -1.91 -14.46
N PHE A 5 -15.94 -0.80 -14.70
CA PHE A 5 -14.50 -0.84 -14.98
C PHE A 5 -13.69 -1.47 -13.84
N ILE A 6 -13.93 -1.06 -12.58
CA ILE A 6 -13.21 -1.57 -11.42
C ILE A 6 -13.41 -3.09 -11.26
N THR A 7 -14.62 -3.60 -11.53
CA THR A 7 -14.91 -5.03 -11.51
C THR A 7 -14.05 -5.79 -12.53
N ARG A 8 -13.97 -5.27 -13.77
CA ARG A 8 -13.12 -5.84 -14.82
C ARG A 8 -11.63 -5.76 -14.47
N ALA A 9 -11.16 -4.61 -14.00
CA ALA A 9 -9.76 -4.42 -13.59
C ALA A 9 -9.36 -5.37 -12.45
N ARG A 10 -10.26 -5.59 -11.48
CA ARG A 10 -10.04 -6.55 -10.38
C ARG A 10 -9.98 -7.99 -10.88
N ARG A 11 -10.81 -8.36 -11.86
CA ARG A 11 -10.74 -9.68 -12.51
C ARG A 11 -9.40 -9.86 -13.22
N GLU A 12 -9.00 -8.89 -14.03
CA GLU A 12 -7.73 -8.93 -14.76
C GLU A 12 -6.52 -9.02 -13.83
N PHE A 13 -6.45 -8.15 -12.81
CA PHE A 13 -5.41 -8.19 -11.78
C PHE A 13 -5.30 -9.58 -11.14
N ARG A 14 -6.45 -10.18 -10.77
CA ARG A 14 -6.49 -11.52 -10.19
C ARG A 14 -5.99 -12.60 -11.16
N LEU A 15 -6.40 -12.58 -12.43
CA LEU A 15 -5.93 -13.54 -13.43
C LEU A 15 -4.41 -13.43 -13.67
N GLN A 16 -3.87 -12.21 -13.65
CA GLN A 16 -2.42 -12.00 -13.73
C GLN A 16 -1.69 -12.50 -12.48
N VAL A 17 -2.26 -12.30 -11.29
CA VAL A 17 -1.71 -12.88 -10.05
C VAL A 17 -1.70 -14.41 -10.10
N LEU A 18 -2.79 -15.03 -10.53
CA LEU A 18 -2.90 -16.50 -10.66
C LEU A 18 -1.83 -17.07 -11.60
N SER A 19 -1.75 -16.52 -12.82
CA SER A 19 -0.84 -17.02 -13.85
C SER A 19 0.63 -16.73 -13.53
N ARG A 20 0.95 -15.55 -12.99
CA ARG A 20 2.35 -15.12 -12.81
C ARG A 20 2.94 -15.51 -11.46
N ILE A 21 2.15 -15.52 -10.39
CA ILE A 21 2.66 -15.69 -9.01
C ILE A 21 2.22 -17.00 -8.38
N VAL A 22 0.93 -17.36 -8.50
CA VAL A 22 0.39 -18.52 -7.79
C VAL A 22 0.92 -19.81 -8.36
N ARG A 23 1.42 -20.69 -7.48
CA ARG A 23 1.87 -22.05 -7.79
C ARG A 23 1.22 -23.04 -6.84
N MET A 24 0.83 -24.20 -7.36
CA MET A 24 0.28 -25.31 -6.58
C MET A 24 1.37 -26.33 -6.26
N ASN A 25 1.39 -26.83 -5.03
CA ASN A 25 2.20 -28.00 -4.70
C ASN A 25 1.45 -29.30 -5.07
N ALA A 26 2.12 -30.45 -4.89
CA ALA A 26 1.53 -31.77 -5.17
C ALA A 26 0.26 -32.10 -4.36
N LYS A 27 0.00 -31.38 -3.26
CA LYS A 27 -1.20 -31.51 -2.41
C LYS A 27 -2.31 -30.50 -2.78
N GLY A 28 -2.16 -29.79 -3.90
CA GLY A 28 -3.09 -28.75 -4.34
C GLY A 28 -3.14 -27.53 -3.41
N ILE A 29 -2.07 -27.26 -2.66
CA ILE A 29 -1.98 -26.10 -1.76
C ILE A 29 -1.24 -24.98 -2.49
N PRO A 30 -1.81 -23.76 -2.56
CA PRO A 30 -1.16 -22.65 -3.23
C PRO A 30 0.00 -22.07 -2.41
N ASN A 31 0.99 -21.50 -3.08
CA ASN A 31 2.22 -20.95 -2.49
C ASN A 31 2.04 -19.70 -1.60
N PHE A 32 0.83 -19.14 -1.50
CA PHE A 32 0.51 -18.09 -0.54
C PHE A 32 -0.10 -18.63 0.77
N ALA A 33 -0.29 -19.95 0.89
CA ALA A 33 -0.70 -20.61 2.12
C ALA A 33 0.51 -21.09 2.93
N ASP A 34 0.30 -21.23 4.23
CA ASP A 34 1.20 -21.99 5.10
C ASP A 34 0.81 -23.47 5.06
N SER A 35 1.61 -24.29 4.38
CA SER A 35 1.36 -25.72 4.22
C SER A 35 1.41 -26.53 5.52
N SER A 36 1.96 -25.95 6.59
CA SER A 36 1.97 -26.56 7.93
C SER A 36 0.71 -26.24 8.73
N SER A 37 -0.10 -25.29 8.27
CA SER A 37 -1.36 -24.89 8.89
C SER A 37 -2.54 -25.40 8.06
N GLU A 38 -3.32 -26.31 8.64
CA GLU A 38 -4.53 -26.84 8.01
C GLU A 38 -5.54 -25.71 7.71
N CYS A 39 -5.73 -24.79 8.65
CA CYS A 39 -6.60 -23.63 8.48
C CYS A 39 -6.13 -22.75 7.31
N SER A 40 -4.83 -22.42 7.23
CA SER A 40 -4.27 -21.62 6.13
C SER A 40 -4.45 -22.31 4.79
N SER A 41 -4.16 -23.61 4.74
CA SER A 41 -4.28 -24.41 3.53
C SER A 41 -5.74 -24.55 3.07
N SER A 42 -6.67 -24.75 4.00
CA SER A 42 -8.11 -24.85 3.71
C SER A 42 -8.66 -23.55 3.12
N ILE A 43 -8.43 -22.41 3.80
CA ILE A 43 -8.88 -21.09 3.33
C ILE A 43 -8.29 -20.77 1.95
N ALA A 44 -7.01 -21.06 1.75
CA ALA A 44 -6.37 -20.76 0.48
C ALA A 44 -6.91 -21.60 -0.68
N ARG A 45 -7.29 -22.87 -0.46
CA ARG A 45 -7.97 -23.68 -1.49
C ARG A 45 -9.36 -23.13 -1.81
N GLU A 46 -10.11 -22.70 -0.81
CA GLU A 46 -11.41 -22.06 -0.99
C GLU A 46 -11.28 -20.75 -1.76
N MET A 47 -10.25 -19.94 -1.48
CA MET A 47 -9.95 -18.74 -2.27
C MET A 47 -9.69 -19.09 -3.75
N MET A 48 -8.99 -20.20 -4.01
CA MET A 48 -8.68 -20.64 -5.37
C MET A 48 -9.93 -21.09 -6.15
N SER A 49 -10.90 -21.75 -5.51
CA SER A 49 -12.16 -22.13 -6.18
C SER A 49 -12.96 -20.90 -6.61
N VAL A 50 -12.97 -19.86 -5.78
CA VAL A 50 -13.60 -18.56 -6.07
C VAL A 50 -12.87 -17.77 -7.16
N PHE A 51 -11.55 -17.91 -7.24
CA PHE A 51 -10.77 -17.06 -8.13
C PHE A 51 -11.03 -17.29 -9.60
N GLY A 52 -11.34 -18.53 -10.01
CA GLY A 52 -11.71 -18.88 -11.38
C GLY A 52 -10.64 -18.49 -12.39
N GLY A 53 -9.62 -19.34 -12.55
CA GLY A 53 -8.54 -19.14 -13.52
C GLY A 53 -7.42 -20.17 -13.36
N SER A 54 -6.48 -20.20 -14.32
CA SER A 54 -5.35 -21.12 -14.31
C SER A 54 -4.17 -20.56 -13.50
N THR A 55 -3.57 -21.39 -12.67
CA THR A 55 -2.30 -21.06 -11.99
C THR A 55 -1.13 -21.23 -12.94
N GLY A 56 -0.03 -20.52 -12.68
CA GLY A 56 1.21 -20.77 -13.41
C GLY A 56 1.87 -22.10 -13.05
N GLU A 57 2.83 -22.50 -13.88
CA GLU A 57 3.63 -23.72 -13.70
C GLU A 57 5.04 -23.42 -13.18
N GLY A 58 5.72 -24.46 -12.69
CA GLY A 58 7.09 -24.37 -12.18
C GLY A 58 7.20 -23.65 -10.84
N MET A 59 8.40 -23.14 -10.55
CA MET A 59 8.72 -22.49 -9.28
C MET A 59 8.81 -20.96 -9.46
N VAL A 60 8.27 -20.21 -8.51
CA VAL A 60 8.47 -18.76 -8.39
C VAL A 60 9.26 -18.49 -7.12
N LYS A 61 10.40 -17.79 -7.25
CA LYS A 61 11.20 -17.44 -6.08
C LYS A 61 10.45 -16.41 -5.21
N PRO A 62 10.55 -16.44 -3.87
CA PRO A 62 9.81 -15.50 -3.02
C PRO A 62 10.06 -14.02 -3.33
N GLN A 63 11.30 -13.65 -3.67
CA GLN A 63 11.66 -12.28 -4.04
C GLN A 63 11.03 -11.87 -5.38
N GLU A 64 10.98 -12.80 -6.32
CA GLU A 64 10.33 -12.59 -7.61
C GLU A 64 8.82 -12.46 -7.46
N ALA A 65 8.18 -13.30 -6.64
CA ALA A 65 6.77 -13.20 -6.30
C ALA A 65 6.43 -11.83 -5.70
N GLY A 66 7.26 -11.33 -4.77
CA GLY A 66 7.11 -9.99 -4.19
C GLY A 66 7.20 -8.89 -5.26
N ARG A 67 8.26 -8.91 -6.08
CA ARG A 67 8.46 -7.94 -7.17
C ARG A 67 7.28 -7.92 -8.16
N ILE A 68 6.81 -9.09 -8.60
CA ILE A 68 5.67 -9.19 -9.52
C ILE A 68 4.39 -8.69 -8.84
N PHE A 69 4.18 -9.02 -7.56
CA PHE A 69 3.01 -8.56 -6.82
C PHE A 69 2.95 -7.03 -6.72
N GLU A 70 4.08 -6.38 -6.44
CA GLU A 70 4.20 -4.92 -6.45
C GLU A 70 3.87 -4.32 -7.83
N GLU A 71 4.37 -4.91 -8.91
CA GLU A 71 4.10 -4.45 -10.29
C GLU A 71 2.62 -4.51 -10.63
N LEU A 72 1.98 -5.63 -10.29
CA LEU A 72 0.55 -5.83 -10.54
C LEU A 72 -0.29 -4.87 -9.69
N CYS A 73 0.08 -4.64 -8.43
CA CYS A 73 -0.61 -3.68 -7.57
C CYS A 73 -0.47 -2.25 -8.11
N LEU A 74 0.74 -1.83 -8.49
CA LEU A 74 0.99 -0.51 -9.06
C LEU A 74 0.15 -0.29 -10.33
N ALA A 75 0.17 -1.25 -11.26
CA ALA A 75 -0.59 -1.17 -12.50
C ALA A 75 -2.10 -1.04 -12.22
N PHE A 76 -2.64 -1.89 -11.34
CA PHE A 76 -4.06 -1.85 -10.97
C PHE A 76 -4.46 -0.48 -10.38
N ILE A 77 -3.67 0.04 -9.44
CA ILE A 77 -3.93 1.33 -8.78
C ILE A 77 -3.88 2.47 -9.80
N ARG A 78 -2.82 2.53 -10.62
CA ARG A 78 -2.65 3.56 -11.65
C ARG A 78 -3.83 3.55 -12.62
N ASP A 79 -4.18 2.38 -13.15
CA ASP A 79 -5.22 2.24 -14.17
C ASP A 79 -6.61 2.62 -13.60
N CYS A 80 -6.89 2.28 -12.34
CA CYS A 80 -8.10 2.72 -11.66
C CYS A 80 -8.09 4.24 -11.42
N SER A 81 -6.97 4.78 -10.95
CA SER A 81 -6.85 6.19 -10.61
C SER A 81 -7.00 7.10 -11.82
N VAL A 82 -6.49 6.70 -12.98
CA VAL A 82 -6.68 7.42 -14.25
C VAL A 82 -8.16 7.50 -14.61
N LYS A 83 -8.94 6.42 -14.41
CA LYS A 83 -10.38 6.42 -14.69
C LYS A 83 -11.19 7.26 -13.68
N THR A 84 -10.68 7.46 -12.47
CA THR A 84 -11.31 8.27 -11.43
C THR A 84 -10.68 9.66 -11.26
N ALA A 85 -9.83 10.09 -12.20
CA ALA A 85 -9.10 11.36 -12.08
C ALA A 85 -10.02 12.58 -11.94
N HIS A 86 -11.21 12.55 -12.55
CA HIS A 86 -12.22 13.61 -12.41
C HIS A 86 -12.75 13.79 -10.98
N LEU A 87 -12.68 12.75 -10.13
CA LEU A 87 -13.05 12.84 -8.71
C LEU A 87 -11.92 13.40 -7.84
N ARG A 88 -10.68 13.35 -8.34
CA ARG A 88 -9.49 13.79 -7.61
C ARG A 88 -8.47 14.41 -8.57
N PRO A 89 -8.73 15.62 -9.08
CA PRO A 89 -7.86 16.25 -10.07
C PRO A 89 -6.47 16.54 -9.49
N GLY A 90 -5.49 16.58 -10.39
CA GLY A 90 -4.09 16.87 -10.07
C GLY A 90 -3.14 16.07 -10.97
N LYS A 91 -1.86 16.44 -10.92
CA LYS A 91 -0.78 15.73 -11.59
C LYS A 91 -0.25 14.64 -10.65
N TRP A 92 -0.56 13.39 -10.97
CA TRP A 92 -0.26 12.22 -10.15
C TRP A 92 0.92 11.43 -10.71
N ALA A 93 1.81 10.95 -9.84
CA ALA A 93 2.86 10.00 -10.17
C ALA A 93 2.73 8.72 -9.32
N TYR A 94 3.17 7.60 -9.90
CA TYR A 94 3.03 6.26 -9.33
C TYR A 94 4.35 5.52 -9.51
N ASP A 95 5.09 5.35 -8.43
CA ASP A 95 6.45 4.82 -8.47
C ASP A 95 6.63 3.69 -7.48
N ARG A 96 7.71 2.92 -7.65
CA ARG A 96 8.12 1.87 -6.72
C ARG A 96 9.44 2.22 -6.05
N ASN A 97 9.59 1.78 -4.81
CA ASN A 97 10.86 1.78 -4.08
C ASN A 97 11.56 3.16 -3.99
N LEU A 98 10.79 4.26 -4.00
CA LEU A 98 11.34 5.61 -3.82
C LEU A 98 11.53 5.94 -2.34
N ASN A 99 12.65 6.59 -2.03
CA ASN A 99 12.91 7.12 -0.69
C ASN A 99 11.91 8.24 -0.38
N ILE A 100 11.25 8.17 0.78
CA ILE A 100 10.29 9.17 1.23
C ILE A 100 10.88 10.58 1.31
N ALA A 101 12.19 10.71 1.52
CA ALA A 101 12.90 11.98 1.59
C ALA A 101 12.89 12.76 0.26
N ARG A 102 12.43 12.15 -0.85
CA ARG A 102 12.17 12.86 -2.12
C ARG A 102 10.90 13.71 -2.08
N PHE A 103 10.03 13.51 -1.10
CA PHE A 103 8.76 14.20 -0.97
C PHE A 103 8.83 15.32 0.05
N GLU A 104 8.07 16.38 -0.21
CA GLU A 104 8.10 17.62 0.55
C GLU A 104 7.88 17.40 2.06
N GLN A 105 6.98 16.48 2.44
CA GLN A 105 6.70 16.20 3.86
C GLN A 105 7.91 15.64 4.63
N TYR A 106 8.87 15.04 3.93
CA TYR A 106 9.97 14.27 4.53
C TYR A 106 11.35 14.73 4.06
N LYS A 107 11.45 15.79 3.24
CA LYS A 107 12.72 16.29 2.68
C LYS A 107 13.79 16.59 3.72
N HIS A 108 13.38 17.06 4.89
CA HIS A 108 14.25 17.36 6.03
C HIS A 108 14.99 16.13 6.58
N LEU A 109 14.56 14.91 6.25
CA LEU A 109 15.26 13.69 6.66
C LEU A 109 16.62 13.55 5.99
N VAL A 110 16.85 14.18 4.82
CA VAL A 110 18.17 14.26 4.20
C VAL A 110 19.15 15.02 5.11
N ASP A 111 18.69 16.15 5.67
CA ASP A 111 19.51 16.96 6.57
C ASP A 111 19.82 16.19 7.87
N VAL A 112 18.83 15.47 8.41
CA VAL A 112 19.01 14.63 9.61
C VAL A 112 20.04 13.52 9.33
N GLU A 113 19.98 12.86 8.19
CA GLU A 113 20.93 11.80 7.80
C GLU A 113 22.35 12.35 7.62
N SER A 114 22.48 13.55 7.02
CA SER A 114 23.76 14.24 6.89
C SER A 114 24.37 14.58 8.26
N LEU A 115 23.57 15.08 9.19
CA LEU A 115 24.00 15.41 10.55
C LEU A 115 24.42 14.16 11.33
N MET A 116 23.66 13.06 11.24
CA MET A 116 24.01 11.79 11.88
C MET A 116 25.31 11.18 11.34
N SER A 117 25.62 11.43 10.07
CA SER A 117 26.88 10.98 9.46
C SER A 117 28.10 11.79 9.97
N GLN A 118 27.87 13.05 10.36
CA GLN A 118 28.91 13.93 10.91
C GLN A 118 29.10 13.73 12.42
N TYR A 119 28.03 13.40 13.15
CA TYR A 119 28.00 13.29 14.60
C TYR A 119 27.45 11.92 15.03
N PRO A 120 28.31 10.89 15.18
CA PRO A 120 27.89 9.53 15.51
C PRO A 120 27.08 9.42 16.80
N GLU A 121 27.30 10.31 17.78
CA GLU A 121 26.53 10.41 19.01
C GLU A 121 25.04 10.72 18.77
N LEU A 122 24.71 11.50 17.73
CA LEU A 122 23.32 11.77 17.34
C LEU A 122 22.66 10.52 16.79
N ALA A 123 23.42 9.66 16.09
CA ALA A 123 22.89 8.42 15.54
C ALA A 123 22.45 7.44 16.63
N VAL A 124 23.14 7.43 17.77
CA VAL A 124 22.79 6.62 18.94
C VAL A 124 21.47 7.08 19.58
N VAL A 125 21.23 8.39 19.65
CA VAL A 125 20.07 8.97 20.34
C VAL A 125 18.82 9.00 19.46
N LEU A 126 18.95 9.39 18.20
CA LEU A 126 17.82 9.54 17.28
C LEU A 126 17.34 8.18 16.74
N GLY A 127 18.20 7.17 16.78
CA GLY A 127 17.95 5.86 16.22
C GLY A 127 18.26 5.83 14.72
N GLY A 128 18.75 4.69 14.24
CA GLY A 128 19.02 4.47 12.82
C GLY A 128 17.77 4.14 12.00
N ASN A 129 17.88 4.32 10.68
CA ASN A 129 16.92 3.91 9.64
C ASN A 129 15.68 4.80 9.44
N TYR A 130 15.90 6.09 9.19
CA TYR A 130 14.88 6.98 8.60
C TYR A 130 14.66 6.76 7.10
N ILE A 131 15.52 5.97 6.44
CA ILE A 131 15.40 5.61 5.03
C ILE A 131 14.22 4.63 4.88
N ILE A 132 13.02 5.18 4.76
CA ILE A 132 11.85 4.40 4.35
C ILE A 132 11.78 4.44 2.83
N LYS A 133 11.73 3.24 2.22
CA LYS A 133 11.45 3.05 0.81
C LYS A 133 10.20 2.19 0.70
N PRO A 134 9.00 2.78 0.62
CA PRO A 134 7.78 2.02 0.43
C PRO A 134 7.83 1.25 -0.87
N ASP A 135 7.17 0.08 -0.89
CA ASP A 135 7.12 -0.77 -2.07
C ASP A 135 6.47 0.00 -3.25
N ILE A 136 5.39 0.73 -2.98
CA ILE A 136 4.74 1.66 -3.91
C ILE A 136 4.53 3.03 -3.24
N VAL A 137 4.77 4.10 -3.98
CA VAL A 137 4.42 5.46 -3.61
C VAL A 137 3.49 6.08 -4.65
N ILE A 138 2.52 6.84 -4.17
CA ILE A 138 1.70 7.72 -5.00
C ILE A 138 2.00 9.14 -4.56
N SER A 139 2.35 10.01 -5.50
CA SER A 139 2.60 11.42 -5.21
C SER A 139 1.78 12.34 -6.09
N ARG A 140 1.65 13.58 -5.63
CA ARG A 140 1.02 14.67 -6.37
C ARG A 140 2.01 15.81 -6.52
N GLU A 141 2.14 16.32 -7.74
CA GLU A 141 2.93 17.53 -8.01
C GLU A 141 2.18 18.78 -7.53
N PRO A 142 2.88 19.81 -7.03
CA PRO A 142 2.33 21.14 -6.85
C PRO A 142 1.86 21.75 -8.18
N GLU A 143 0.88 22.64 -8.09
CA GLU A 143 0.30 23.35 -9.23
C GLU A 143 1.01 24.69 -9.45
N GLU A 144 1.07 25.13 -10.71
CA GLU A 144 1.51 26.49 -11.05
C GLU A 144 0.40 27.49 -10.70
N ASP A 145 0.77 28.76 -10.44
CA ASP A 145 -0.21 29.79 -10.09
C ASP A 145 -1.21 30.02 -11.24
N GLU A 146 -0.82 29.85 -12.50
CA GLU A 146 -1.72 29.94 -13.66
C GLU A 146 -2.82 28.87 -13.62
N GLU A 147 -2.51 27.66 -13.13
CA GLU A 147 -3.50 26.60 -12.99
C GLU A 147 -4.45 26.86 -11.82
N ILE A 148 -3.92 27.35 -10.70
CA ILE A 148 -4.71 27.74 -9.53
C ILE A 148 -5.65 28.88 -9.90
N ASN A 149 -5.16 29.86 -10.65
CA ASN A 149 -5.90 31.05 -11.06
C ASN A 149 -6.71 30.85 -12.35
N ARG A 150 -6.88 29.61 -12.83
CA ARG A 150 -7.50 29.32 -14.13
C ARG A 150 -8.90 29.92 -14.28
N SER A 151 -9.71 29.88 -13.22
CA SER A 151 -11.10 30.36 -13.25
C SER A 151 -11.27 31.77 -12.65
N GLU A 152 -10.42 32.14 -11.70
CA GLU A 152 -10.46 33.40 -10.95
C GLU A 152 -9.08 33.68 -10.37
N SER A 153 -8.75 34.94 -10.08
CA SER A 153 -7.50 35.31 -9.40
C SER A 153 -7.57 34.94 -7.90
N ILE A 154 -7.20 33.71 -7.55
CA ILE A 154 -7.24 33.17 -6.18
C ILE A 154 -5.96 33.49 -5.39
N VAL A 155 -4.79 33.45 -6.04
CA VAL A 155 -3.48 33.65 -5.40
C VAL A 155 -2.62 34.67 -6.13
N ASP A 156 -1.76 35.34 -5.38
CA ASP A 156 -0.76 36.29 -5.84
C ASP A 156 0.58 36.06 -5.11
N SER A 157 1.53 37.00 -5.20
CA SER A 157 2.83 36.90 -4.53
C SER A 157 2.76 37.07 -3.00
N LEU A 158 1.61 37.46 -2.43
CA LEU A 158 1.42 37.71 -1.00
C LEU A 158 0.56 36.64 -0.32
N SER A 159 -0.25 35.90 -1.09
CA SER A 159 -1.28 34.98 -0.59
C SER A 159 -0.78 33.53 -0.52
N ALA A 160 -1.06 32.79 0.56
CA ALA A 160 -0.77 31.35 0.65
C ALA A 160 0.71 30.93 0.37
N ASN A 161 1.68 31.79 0.68
CA ASN A 161 3.13 31.56 0.45
C ASN A 161 3.77 30.41 1.27
N ARG A 162 2.96 29.64 2.00
CA ARG A 162 3.38 28.50 2.83
C ARG A 162 2.64 27.21 2.49
N THR A 163 1.74 27.23 1.50
CA THR A 163 1.05 26.01 1.07
C THR A 163 1.96 25.11 0.24
N LEU A 164 1.81 23.81 0.41
CA LEU A 164 2.53 22.79 -0.37
C LEU A 164 2.03 22.69 -1.81
N LEU A 165 0.80 23.14 -2.06
CA LEU A 165 0.15 23.01 -3.37
C LEU A 165 0.67 24.00 -4.42
N ARG A 166 1.32 25.09 -4.01
CA ARG A 166 1.84 26.12 -4.92
C ARG A 166 3.28 25.82 -5.26
N LYS A 167 3.56 25.62 -6.55
CA LYS A 167 4.91 25.39 -7.03
C LYS A 167 5.81 26.62 -6.87
N ALA A 168 5.25 27.83 -6.93
CA ALA A 168 5.95 29.08 -6.67
C ALA A 168 6.61 29.13 -5.26
N ASN A 169 6.11 28.36 -4.29
CA ASN A 169 6.71 28.26 -2.96
C ASN A 169 7.97 27.37 -2.91
N GLY A 170 8.42 26.84 -4.05
CA GLY A 170 9.54 25.89 -4.12
C GLY A 170 9.22 24.53 -3.50
N SER A 171 7.94 24.19 -3.38
CA SER A 171 7.51 22.89 -2.85
C SER A 171 7.84 21.78 -3.85
N GLY A 172 8.32 20.64 -3.35
CA GLY A 172 8.48 19.43 -4.14
C GLY A 172 7.21 18.59 -4.24
N PRO A 173 7.28 17.40 -4.85
CA PRO A 173 6.17 16.46 -4.91
C PRO A 173 5.67 16.09 -3.50
N ILE A 174 4.36 15.98 -3.34
CA ILE A 174 3.70 15.66 -2.07
C ILE A 174 3.40 14.15 -2.07
N LEU A 175 3.90 13.41 -1.09
CA LEU A 175 3.58 12.01 -0.88
C LEU A 175 2.10 11.90 -0.52
N HIS A 176 1.34 11.27 -1.39
CA HIS A 176 -0.09 11.04 -1.22
C HIS A 176 -0.37 9.70 -0.55
N ALA A 177 0.33 8.64 -0.96
CA ALA A 177 0.19 7.32 -0.37
C ALA A 177 1.53 6.57 -0.35
N SER A 178 1.74 5.82 0.72
CA SER A 178 2.77 4.80 0.89
C SER A 178 2.07 3.44 1.00
N ILE A 179 2.38 2.51 0.11
CA ILE A 179 1.69 1.22 0.01
C ILE A 179 2.72 0.10 0.13
N SER A 180 2.62 -0.69 1.19
CA SER A 180 3.46 -1.87 1.40
C SER A 180 2.77 -3.11 0.83
N CYS A 181 3.41 -3.83 -0.07
CA CYS A 181 2.91 -5.04 -0.70
C CYS A 181 3.53 -6.27 -0.03
N LYS A 182 2.71 -7.06 0.65
CA LYS A 182 3.17 -8.28 1.34
C LYS A 182 2.44 -9.49 0.77
N TRP A 183 3.10 -10.27 -0.08
CA TRP A 183 2.49 -11.47 -0.68
C TRP A 183 1.91 -12.41 0.40
N THR A 184 2.71 -12.74 1.41
CA THR A 184 2.25 -13.44 2.62
C THR A 184 2.73 -12.70 3.87
N LEU A 185 2.00 -12.85 4.97
CA LEU A 185 2.34 -12.24 6.25
C LEU A 185 3.02 -13.28 7.17
N ARG A 186 4.05 -12.81 7.85
CA ARG A 186 4.71 -13.51 8.96
C ARG A 186 4.85 -12.52 10.12
N SER A 187 5.02 -13.01 11.34
CA SER A 187 5.07 -12.17 12.55
C SER A 187 6.18 -11.11 12.49
N ASP A 188 7.34 -11.44 11.92
CA ASP A 188 8.44 -10.51 11.66
C ASP A 188 8.08 -9.46 10.60
N ARG A 189 7.45 -9.90 9.50
CA ARG A 189 7.12 -9.03 8.35
C ARG A 189 6.00 -8.06 8.62
N SER A 190 5.07 -8.38 9.53
CA SER A 190 4.01 -7.46 9.94
C SER A 190 4.54 -6.33 10.84
N GLN A 191 5.59 -6.58 11.62
CA GLN A 191 6.25 -5.52 12.41
C GLN A 191 6.98 -4.51 11.53
N ASN A 192 7.63 -4.93 10.44
CA ASN A 192 8.30 -4.01 9.52
C ASN A 192 7.35 -2.94 8.98
N SER A 193 6.18 -3.36 8.49
CA SER A 193 5.16 -2.42 8.00
C SER A 193 4.59 -1.51 9.10
N ARG A 194 4.53 -1.97 10.35
CA ARG A 194 4.15 -1.12 11.49
C ARG A 194 5.22 -0.06 11.78
N THR A 195 6.50 -0.43 11.75
CA THR A 195 7.62 0.49 11.96
C THR A 195 7.70 1.52 10.84
N GLU A 196 7.56 1.10 9.57
CA GLU A 196 7.47 2.01 8.41
C GLU A 196 6.32 3.02 8.59
N ALA A 197 5.13 2.53 8.96
CA ALA A 197 3.98 3.39 9.22
C ALA A 197 4.24 4.40 10.35
N LEU A 198 4.81 3.95 11.47
CA LEU A 198 5.14 4.82 12.59
C LEU A 198 6.17 5.88 12.22
N ASN A 199 7.17 5.54 11.42
CA ASN A 199 8.16 6.51 10.95
C ASN A 199 7.55 7.54 10.00
N LEU A 200 6.62 7.16 9.11
CA LEU A 200 5.85 8.10 8.30
C LEU A 200 5.00 9.05 9.16
N ILE A 201 4.38 8.54 10.23
CA ILE A 201 3.56 9.35 11.13
C ILE A 201 4.43 10.33 11.92
N ARG A 202 5.52 9.85 12.52
CA ARG A 202 6.38 10.63 13.42
C ARG A 202 7.14 11.74 12.70
N ASN A 203 7.66 11.44 11.51
CA ASN A 203 8.59 12.33 10.82
C ASN A 203 7.95 13.22 9.75
N ARG A 204 6.61 13.30 9.66
CA ARG A 204 5.97 14.15 8.63
C ARG A 204 6.03 15.62 9.02
N LYS A 205 6.24 16.49 8.03
CA LYS A 205 5.92 17.92 8.09
C LYS A 205 4.82 18.23 7.08
N GLY A 206 3.57 18.18 7.54
CA GLY A 206 2.39 18.40 6.70
C GLY A 206 1.37 17.27 6.78
N PRO A 207 0.50 17.13 5.76
CA PRO A 207 -0.52 16.07 5.72
C PRO A 207 0.09 14.67 5.77
N LEU A 208 -0.56 13.77 6.51
CA LEU A 208 -0.18 12.36 6.55
C LEU A 208 -0.56 11.69 5.21
N PRO A 209 0.36 10.99 4.53
CA PRO A 209 -0.02 10.16 3.38
C PRO A 209 -0.94 9.01 3.81
N HIS A 210 -1.69 8.44 2.87
CA HIS A 210 -2.34 7.14 3.11
C HIS A 210 -1.27 6.06 3.33
N ILE A 211 -1.43 5.22 4.35
CA ILE A 211 -0.45 4.17 4.68
C ILE A 211 -1.13 2.81 4.53
N VAL A 212 -1.01 2.18 3.36
CA VAL A 212 -1.82 1.01 2.97
C VAL A 212 -0.96 -0.26 2.97
N VAL A 213 -1.57 -1.41 3.30
CA VAL A 213 -0.93 -2.72 3.12
C VAL A 213 -1.76 -3.57 2.18
N VAL A 214 -1.16 -4.08 1.11
CA VAL A 214 -1.83 -5.00 0.18
C VAL A 214 -1.28 -6.40 0.40
N THR A 215 -2.15 -7.41 0.55
CA THR A 215 -1.69 -8.78 0.84
C THR A 215 -2.57 -9.88 0.23
N ALA A 216 -1.93 -11.02 -0.05
CA ALA A 216 -2.59 -12.27 -0.41
C ALA A 216 -2.69 -13.26 0.76
N GLU A 217 -2.29 -12.86 1.99
CA GLU A 217 -2.32 -13.72 3.18
C GLU A 217 -3.73 -14.31 3.40
N PRO A 218 -3.86 -15.65 3.48
CA PRO A 218 -5.15 -16.28 3.71
C PRO A 218 -5.59 -16.21 5.16
N MET A 219 -4.68 -16.23 6.15
CA MET A 219 -5.03 -16.34 7.56
C MET A 219 -5.61 -15.04 8.14
N PRO A 220 -6.87 -15.05 8.65
CA PRO A 220 -7.46 -13.89 9.30
C PRO A 220 -6.65 -13.37 10.50
N SER A 221 -6.08 -14.27 11.31
CA SER A 221 -5.25 -13.88 12.47
C SER A 221 -3.97 -13.14 12.08
N ARG A 222 -3.32 -13.54 10.98
CA ARG A 222 -2.12 -12.86 10.45
C ARG A 222 -2.47 -11.50 9.85
N ILE A 223 -3.61 -11.40 9.17
CA ILE A 223 -4.13 -10.12 8.67
C ILE A 223 -4.50 -9.20 9.83
N ALA A 224 -5.17 -9.73 10.86
CA ALA A 224 -5.51 -9.00 12.07
C ALA A 224 -4.25 -8.47 12.79
N SER A 225 -3.13 -9.21 12.73
CA SER A 225 -1.86 -8.75 13.29
C SER A 225 -1.32 -7.45 12.66
N ILE A 226 -1.81 -7.01 11.50
CA ILE A 226 -1.44 -5.72 10.91
C ILE A 226 -2.61 -4.74 10.86
N ALA A 227 -3.84 -5.25 10.72
CA ALA A 227 -5.06 -4.45 10.65
C ALA A 227 -5.56 -3.97 12.02
N LEU A 228 -5.42 -4.78 13.08
CA LEU A 228 -5.88 -4.45 14.42
C LEU A 228 -4.78 -3.75 15.21
N GLY A 229 -5.14 -2.65 15.88
CA GLY A 229 -4.25 -1.90 16.78
C GLY A 229 -3.36 -0.85 16.12
N THR A 230 -3.55 -0.55 14.83
CA THR A 230 -2.82 0.52 14.12
C THR A 230 -3.68 1.76 13.90
N VAL A 231 -3.03 2.92 13.96
CA VAL A 231 -3.61 4.26 13.87
C VAL A 231 -4.25 4.46 12.49
N LYS A 232 -5.58 4.30 12.38
CA LYS A 232 -6.52 4.78 11.33
C LYS A 232 -6.17 4.57 9.83
N SER A 233 -5.03 4.00 9.47
CA SER A 233 -4.44 4.23 8.13
C SER A 233 -4.19 2.96 7.32
N ILE A 234 -4.03 1.79 7.97
CA ILE A 234 -3.74 0.52 7.29
C ILE A 234 -5.02 -0.10 6.74
N LEU A 235 -5.33 0.20 5.48
CA LEU A 235 -6.30 -0.57 4.70
C LEU A 235 -5.62 -1.87 4.23
N VAL A 236 -6.20 -3.02 4.59
CA VAL A 236 -5.77 -4.34 4.07
C VAL A 236 -6.65 -4.73 2.88
N CYS A 237 -6.12 -4.55 1.66
CA CYS A 237 -6.79 -5.03 0.46
C CYS A 237 -6.46 -6.51 0.22
N LYS A 238 -7.48 -7.37 0.37
CA LYS A 238 -7.40 -8.79 0.01
C LYS A 238 -7.75 -8.99 -1.45
N LEU A 239 -7.04 -9.90 -2.12
CA LEU A 239 -7.38 -10.41 -3.46
C LEU A 239 -8.82 -10.95 -3.59
N ALA A 240 -9.48 -11.28 -2.47
CA ALA A 240 -10.76 -12.02 -2.42
C ALA A 240 -11.90 -11.34 -1.64
N PHE A 241 -11.85 -10.03 -1.33
CA PHE A 241 -12.75 -9.42 -0.32
C PHE A 241 -14.26 -9.66 -0.57
N GLY A 242 -14.71 -9.75 -1.83
CA GLY A 242 -16.12 -10.00 -2.15
C GLY A 242 -16.66 -11.41 -1.84
N HIS A 243 -15.80 -12.38 -1.50
CA HIS A 243 -16.19 -13.78 -1.33
C HIS A 243 -15.67 -14.41 -0.03
N PHE A 244 -14.90 -13.66 0.77
CA PHE A 244 -14.42 -14.14 2.07
C PHE A 244 -15.56 -14.47 3.04
N HIS A 245 -16.71 -13.81 2.90
CA HIS A 245 -17.93 -14.13 3.67
C HIS A 245 -18.53 -15.50 3.31
N ALA A 246 -18.26 -16.02 2.11
CA ALA A 246 -18.72 -17.35 1.69
C ALA A 246 -17.76 -18.47 2.11
N ALA A 247 -16.48 -18.15 2.29
CA ALA A 247 -15.38 -19.11 2.47
C ALA A 247 -14.96 -19.36 3.93
N ALA A 248 -15.29 -18.44 4.86
CA ALA A 248 -14.94 -18.59 6.27
C ALA A 248 -16.15 -19.10 7.07
N PRO A 249 -15.99 -20.11 7.95
CA PRO A 249 -17.07 -20.50 8.86
C PRO A 249 -17.46 -19.29 9.72
N ALA A 250 -18.77 -19.15 9.97
CA ALA A 250 -19.35 -18.03 10.72
C ALA A 250 -18.69 -17.79 12.10
N SER A 251 -18.01 -18.79 12.65
CA SER A 251 -17.24 -18.74 13.89
C SER A 251 -15.95 -17.90 13.85
N VAL A 252 -15.53 -17.40 12.68
CA VAL A 252 -14.29 -16.60 12.52
C VAL A 252 -14.58 -15.09 12.45
N PHE A 253 -15.84 -14.68 12.37
CA PHE A 253 -16.24 -13.28 12.38
C PHE A 253 -16.56 -12.84 13.81
N PHE A 254 -15.69 -12.01 14.40
CA PHE A 254 -16.08 -11.18 15.52
C PHE A 254 -17.02 -10.09 15.00
N SER A 255 -18.31 -10.19 15.34
CA SER A 255 -19.27 -9.10 15.20
C SER A 255 -18.83 -7.95 16.11
N GLU A 256 -18.60 -6.78 15.53
CA GLU A 256 -18.33 -5.53 16.28
C GLU A 256 -19.63 -4.87 16.80
N GLU A 257 -20.69 -5.66 17.05
CA GLU A 257 -22.04 -5.14 17.33
C GLU A 257 -22.64 -5.59 18.68
N SER A 258 -21.83 -6.04 19.63
CA SER A 258 -22.34 -6.53 20.93
C SER A 258 -21.49 -6.13 22.15
N ARG A 259 -20.91 -4.93 22.16
CA ARG A 259 -20.36 -4.30 23.38
C ARG A 259 -20.71 -2.82 23.52
N LEU A 260 -21.98 -2.50 23.29
CA LEU A 260 -22.63 -1.32 23.85
C LEU A 260 -23.98 -1.77 24.44
N SER A 261 -23.90 -2.35 25.63
CA SER A 261 -24.95 -2.40 26.66
C SER A 261 -24.28 -2.58 28.00
#